data_AF-A0A7W3X1Q9-F1
#
_entry.id   AF-A0A7W3X1Q9-F1
#
_cell.length_a   1.000
_cell.length_b   1.000
_cell.length_c   1.000
_cell.angle_alpha   90.00
_cell.angle_beta   90.00
_cell.angle_gamma   90.00
#
_symmetry.space_group_name_H-M   'P 1'
#
loop_
_entity.id
_entity.type
_entity.pdbx_description
1 polymer ?
#
loop_
_entity_poly.entity_id
_entity_poly.type
_entity_poly.pdbx_seq_one_letter_code
_entity_poly.pdbx_strand_id
1 'polypeptide(L)'
;AELRLGDVARVELGAESYDFVTRYNGQPASGLAVTLATGANALDTAAGVDAALEDMKGFFPAGLKAEIPYDTTPFVRVSIKGVVQTLIEAIVLVFVVMYLFLQNFRATLIPTIAVPVVLLGTFGVLAMLGFSVNMLTMFAMVLAIGLLVDDAIVVV
;
A
#
# COMPACT_ATOMS: atom_id res chain seq x y z
N ALA A 1 17.78 58.18 31.12
CA ALA A 1 17.36 57.73 29.78
C ALA A 1 17.23 56.22 29.83
N GLU A 2 16.08 55.67 29.46
CA GLU A 2 15.90 54.21 29.39
C GLU A 2 16.43 53.70 28.05
N LEU A 3 17.29 52.67 28.11
CA LEU A 3 17.76 51.93 26.95
C LEU A 3 16.79 50.77 26.69
N ARG A 4 16.27 50.66 25.46
CA ARG A 4 15.35 49.59 25.05
C ARG A 4 16.08 48.57 24.19
N LEU A 5 15.57 47.33 24.14
CA LEU A 5 16.16 46.27 23.30
C LEU A 5 16.23 46.66 21.82
N GLY A 6 15.26 47.45 21.33
CA GLY A 6 15.25 47.98 19.97
C GLY A 6 16.38 48.97 19.66
N ASP A 7 17.04 49.53 20.67
CA ASP A 7 18.17 50.44 20.48
C ASP A 7 19.48 49.69 20.19
N VAL A 8 19.55 48.39 20.51
CA VAL A 8 20.76 47.55 20.43
C VAL A 8 20.60 46.26 19.62
N ALA A 9 19.36 45.88 19.31
CA ALA A 9 19.06 44.66 18.56
C ALA A 9 17.82 44.83 17.67
N ARG A 10 17.77 44.03 16.62
CA ARG A 10 16.60 43.89 15.74
C ARG A 10 15.80 42.67 16.17
N VAL A 11 14.51 42.88 16.46
CA VAL A 11 13.58 41.82 16.81
C VAL A 11 12.63 41.61 15.64
N GLU A 12 12.69 40.42 15.02
CA GLU A 12 11.83 39.99 13.93
C GLU A 12 11.27 38.61 14.24
N LEU A 13 10.04 38.32 13.78
CA LEU A 13 9.49 36.97 13.78
C LEU A 13 10.03 36.27 12.52
N GLY A 14 10.80 35.20 12.72
CA GLY A 14 11.41 34.44 11.64
C GLY A 14 11.45 32.95 11.94
N ALA A 15 12.05 32.19 11.03
CA ALA A 15 12.33 30.78 11.25
C ALA A 15 13.44 30.60 12.29
N GLU A 16 13.41 29.47 13.01
CA GLU A 16 14.45 29.11 13.98
C GLU A 16 15.78 28.77 13.29
N SER A 17 15.74 28.07 12.15
CA SER A 17 16.91 27.75 11.32
C SER A 17 16.62 28.08 9.84
N TYR A 18 17.65 28.54 9.15
CA TYR A 18 17.65 28.84 7.72
C TYR A 18 18.61 27.92 6.94
N ASP A 19 19.04 26.80 7.53
CA ASP A 19 20.01 25.88 6.92
C ASP A 19 19.43 25.15 5.69
N PHE A 20 18.09 25.10 5.59
CA PHE A 20 17.36 24.44 4.51
C PHE A 20 16.38 25.39 3.83
N VAL A 21 16.42 25.40 2.50
CA VAL A 21 15.43 26.10 1.67
C VAL A 21 14.59 25.05 0.95
N THR A 22 13.39 24.79 1.48
CA THR A 22 12.45 23.84 0.89
C THR A 22 11.71 24.48 -0.28
N ARG A 23 11.73 23.81 -1.44
CA ARG A 23 11.00 24.22 -2.64
C ARG A 23 10.27 23.03 -3.25
N TYR A 24 9.12 23.30 -3.83
CA TYR A 24 8.38 22.33 -4.64
C TYR A 24 8.15 22.93 -6.03
N ASN A 25 8.61 22.24 -7.08
CA ASN A 25 8.56 22.74 -8.47
C ASN A 25 9.05 24.19 -8.64
N GLY A 26 10.13 24.55 -7.93
CA GLY A 26 10.72 25.90 -7.97
C GLY A 26 10.01 26.97 -7.13
N GLN A 27 8.84 26.66 -6.55
CA GLN A 27 8.08 27.58 -5.69
C GLN A 27 8.44 27.35 -4.21
N PRO A 28 8.38 28.38 -3.34
CA PRO A 28 8.56 28.22 -1.90
C PRO A 28 7.55 27.22 -1.33
N ALA A 29 8.02 26.24 -0.57
CA ALA A 29 7.17 25.22 0.02
C ALA A 29 7.63 24.87 1.43
N SER A 30 6.70 24.34 2.22
CA SER A 30 7.01 23.63 3.46
C SER A 30 6.59 22.18 3.30
N GLY A 31 7.27 21.28 3.99
CA GLY A 31 7.05 19.84 3.88
C GLY A 31 6.83 19.21 5.24
N LEU A 32 6.03 18.14 5.26
CA LEU A 32 5.85 17.29 6.42
C LEU A 32 6.13 15.84 6.00
N ALA A 33 7.00 15.17 6.74
CA ALA A 33 7.29 13.76 6.52
C ALA A 33 6.34 12.91 7.39
N VAL A 34 5.43 12.19 6.75
CA VAL A 34 4.57 11.22 7.43
C VAL A 34 5.24 9.86 7.39
N THR A 35 5.55 9.30 8.55
CA THR A 35 6.10 7.95 8.67
C THR A 35 5.04 6.99 9.16
N LEU A 36 5.04 5.77 8.62
CA LEU A 36 4.12 4.73 9.02
C LEU A 36 4.50 4.20 10.42
N ALA A 37 3.53 4.14 11.33
CA ALA A 37 3.73 3.53 12.63
C ALA A 37 3.95 2.01 12.51
N THR A 38 4.73 1.44 13.42
CA THR A 38 5.00 -0.02 13.43
C THR A 38 3.70 -0.81 13.50
N GLY A 39 3.50 -1.72 12.55
CA GLY A 39 2.30 -2.56 12.46
C GLY A 39 1.05 -1.86 11.90
N ALA A 40 1.12 -0.57 11.54
CA ALA A 40 0.03 0.10 10.87
C ALA A 40 -0.06 -0.31 9.39
N ASN A 41 -1.26 -0.20 8.82
CA ASN A 41 -1.50 -0.45 7.41
C ASN A 41 -1.20 0.80 6.59
N ALA A 42 -0.35 0.67 5.57
CA ALA A 42 0.05 1.78 4.70
C ALA A 42 -1.13 2.39 3.92
N LEU A 43 -2.04 1.55 3.41
CA LEU A 43 -3.19 2.01 2.61
C LEU A 43 -4.20 2.77 3.47
N ASP A 44 -4.48 2.26 4.67
CA ASP A 44 -5.41 2.90 5.60
C ASP A 44 -4.83 4.22 6.14
N THR A 45 -3.52 4.23 6.43
CA THR A 45 -2.84 5.44 6.90
C THR A 45 -2.84 6.52 5.82
N ALA A 46 -2.54 6.18 4.56
CA ALA A 46 -2.57 7.17 3.47
C ALA A 46 -3.98 7.71 3.24
N ALA A 47 -5.02 6.86 3.27
CA ALA A 47 -6.40 7.32 3.19
C ALA A 47 -6.77 8.27 4.35
N GLY A 48 -6.27 8.00 5.56
CA GLY A 48 -6.44 8.89 6.71
C GLY A 48 -5.71 10.24 6.56
N VAL A 49 -4.50 10.24 5.98
CA VAL A 49 -3.76 11.47 5.68
C VAL A 49 -4.48 12.30 4.62
N ASP A 50 -4.97 11.67 3.55
CA ASP A 50 -5.76 12.33 2.51
C ASP A 50 -7.02 12.97 3.08
N ALA A 51 -7.75 12.25 3.92
CA ALA A 51 -8.95 12.75 4.59
C ALA A 51 -8.64 13.93 5.52
N ALA A 52 -7.59 13.83 6.34
CA ALA A 52 -7.18 14.92 7.22
C ALA A 52 -6.75 16.17 6.43
N LEU A 53 -6.06 16.00 5.30
CA LEU A 53 -5.73 17.12 4.42
C LEU A 53 -6.99 17.74 3.81
N GLU A 54 -7.96 16.92 3.41
CA GLU A 54 -9.23 17.40 2.87
C GLU A 54 -10.03 18.21 3.90
N ASP A 55 -10.11 17.75 5.14
CA ASP A 55 -10.75 18.47 6.25
C ASP A 55 -10.07 19.81 6.55
N MET A 56 -8.73 19.85 6.45
CA MET A 56 -7.94 21.05 6.73
C MET A 56 -7.95 22.07 5.58
N LYS A 57 -8.23 21.65 4.33
CA LYS A 57 -8.21 22.54 3.15
C LYS A 57 -9.10 23.78 3.33
N GLY A 58 -10.22 23.66 4.05
CA GLY A 58 -11.14 24.78 4.29
C GLY A 58 -10.55 25.90 5.15
N PHE A 59 -9.52 25.62 5.95
CA PHE A 59 -8.86 26.58 6.84
C PHE A 59 -7.60 27.18 6.23
N PHE A 60 -7.24 26.80 5.01
CA PHE A 60 -6.02 27.28 4.37
C PHE A 60 -6.14 28.75 3.94
N PRO A 61 -5.08 29.56 4.15
CA PRO A 61 -5.04 30.91 3.64
C PRO A 61 -5.02 30.91 2.11
N ALA A 62 -5.48 32.02 1.52
CA ALA A 62 -5.55 32.16 0.07
C ALA A 62 -4.18 31.90 -0.59
N GLY A 63 -4.16 30.98 -1.57
CA GLY A 63 -2.97 30.61 -2.32
C GLY A 63 -2.16 29.43 -1.76
N LEU A 64 -2.50 28.91 -0.57
CA LEU A 64 -1.87 27.71 -0.03
C LEU A 64 -2.49 26.46 -0.67
N LYS A 65 -1.64 25.60 -1.24
CA LYS A 65 -2.02 24.31 -1.82
C LYS A 65 -1.25 23.20 -1.11
N ALA A 66 -1.96 22.17 -0.68
CA ALA A 66 -1.36 20.93 -0.19
C ALA A 66 -1.25 19.94 -1.36
N GLU A 67 -0.04 19.41 -1.56
CA GLU A 67 0.27 18.41 -2.57
C GLU A 67 1.06 17.29 -1.89
N ILE A 68 0.83 16.04 -2.31
CA ILE A 68 1.57 14.87 -1.83
C ILE A 68 2.52 14.43 -2.96
N PRO A 69 3.77 14.93 -2.98
CA PRO A 69 4.67 14.66 -4.10
C PRO A 69 5.29 13.27 -4.07
N TYR A 70 5.29 12.61 -2.91
CA TYR A 70 5.86 11.30 -2.73
C TYR A 70 4.92 10.43 -1.91
N ASP A 71 4.31 9.45 -2.58
CA ASP A 71 3.47 8.44 -1.95
C ASP A 71 3.86 7.06 -2.48
N THR A 72 4.03 6.12 -1.55
CA THR A 72 4.37 4.72 -1.83
C THR A 72 3.13 3.84 -2.00
N THR A 73 1.95 4.30 -1.56
CA THR A 73 0.72 3.52 -1.59
C THR A 73 0.16 3.21 -2.99
N PRO A 74 0.32 4.05 -4.03
CA PRO A 74 -0.17 3.71 -5.37
C PRO A 74 0.52 2.47 -5.92
N PHE A 75 1.82 2.33 -5.66
CA PHE A 75 2.60 1.16 -6.06
C PHE A 75 2.13 -0.12 -5.36
N VAL A 76 1.84 -0.04 -4.05
CA VAL A 76 1.28 -1.17 -3.29
C VAL A 76 -0.11 -1.55 -3.84
N ARG A 77 -0.97 -0.56 -4.12
CA ARG A 77 -2.32 -0.79 -4.66
C ARG A 77 -2.27 -1.47 -6.03
N VAL A 78 -1.41 -0.99 -6.93
CA VAL A 78 -1.21 -1.59 -8.26
C VAL A 78 -0.66 -3.02 -8.14
N SER A 79 0.29 -3.25 -7.23
CA SER A 79 0.85 -4.59 -7.00
C SER A 79 -0.20 -5.58 -6.51
N ILE A 80 -1.04 -5.19 -5.55
CA ILE A 80 -2.15 -6.03 -5.07
C ILE A 80 -3.12 -6.34 -6.20
N LYS A 81 -3.52 -5.32 -6.99
CA LYS A 81 -4.41 -5.51 -8.13
C LYS A 81 -3.82 -6.48 -9.16
N GLY A 82 -2.53 -6.35 -9.46
CA GLY A 82 -1.82 -7.25 -10.36
C GLY A 82 -1.84 -8.69 -9.87
N VAL A 83 -1.55 -8.91 -8.59
CA VAL A 83 -1.55 -10.26 -7.99
C VAL A 83 -2.95 -10.89 -8.04
N VAL A 84 -4.00 -10.13 -7.69
CA VAL A 84 -5.39 -10.61 -7.78
C VAL A 84 -5.75 -10.99 -9.22
N GLN A 85 -5.36 -10.17 -10.19
CA GLN A 85 -5.58 -10.49 -11.60
C GLN A 85 -4.85 -11.77 -12.01
N THR A 86 -3.56 -11.91 -11.67
CA THR A 86 -2.79 -13.12 -12.00
C THR A 86 -3.34 -14.38 -11.31
N LEU A 87 -3.92 -14.24 -10.11
CA LEU A 87 -4.54 -15.33 -9.38
C LEU A 87 -5.83 -15.80 -10.07
N ILE A 88 -6.65 -14.87 -10.56
CA ILE A 88 -7.85 -15.20 -11.36
C ILE A 88 -7.44 -15.87 -12.67
N GLU A 89 -6.46 -15.32 -13.38
CA GLU A 89 -5.93 -15.91 -14.63
C GLU A 89 -5.40 -17.32 -14.39
N ALA A 90 -4.64 -17.54 -13.31
CA ALA A 90 -4.12 -18.85 -12.93
C ALA A 90 -5.24 -19.86 -12.66
N ILE A 91 -6.27 -19.51 -11.89
CA ILE A 91 -7.40 -20.40 -11.60
C ILE A 91 -8.13 -20.79 -12.90
N VAL A 92 -8.34 -19.83 -13.80
CA VAL A 92 -9.00 -20.09 -15.10
C VAL A 92 -8.14 -21.03 -15.94
N LEU A 93 -6.82 -20.80 -16.01
CA LEU A 93 -5.91 -21.66 -16.76
C LEU A 93 -5.89 -23.09 -16.20
N VAL A 94 -5.84 -23.24 -14.88
CA VAL A 94 -5.90 -24.55 -14.21
C VAL A 94 -7.20 -25.26 -14.54
N PHE A 95 -8.34 -24.57 -14.47
CA PHE A 95 -9.64 -25.14 -14.83
C PHE A 95 -9.65 -25.63 -16.29
N VAL A 96 -9.16 -24.82 -17.23
CA VAL A 96 -9.14 -25.18 -18.66
C VAL A 96 -8.26 -26.39 -18.92
N VAL A 97 -7.04 -26.41 -18.37
CA VAL A 97 -6.10 -27.53 -18.54
C VAL A 97 -6.69 -28.79 -17.93
N MET A 98 -7.24 -28.72 -16.71
CA MET A 98 -7.82 -29.88 -16.04
C MET A 98 -9.07 -30.41 -16.74
N TYR A 99 -9.91 -29.52 -17.28
CA TYR A 99 -11.07 -29.94 -18.06
C TYR A 99 -10.66 -30.66 -19.34
N LEU A 100 -9.60 -30.19 -20.01
CA LEU A 100 -9.09 -30.82 -21.23
C LEU A 100 -8.59 -32.24 -21.00
N PHE A 101 -7.86 -32.48 -19.91
CA PHE A 101 -7.31 -33.80 -19.58
C PHE A 101 -8.35 -34.76 -19.02
N LEU A 102 -9.21 -34.28 -18.10
CA LEU A 102 -10.14 -35.17 -17.38
C LEU A 102 -11.49 -35.33 -18.08
N GLN A 103 -11.87 -34.41 -18.97
CA GLN A 103 -13.15 -34.37 -19.70
C GLN A 103 -14.41 -34.53 -18.80
N ASN A 104 -14.25 -34.40 -17.49
CA ASN A 104 -15.27 -34.65 -16.48
C ASN A 104 -15.34 -33.46 -15.54
N PHE A 105 -16.46 -32.73 -15.61
CA PHE A 105 -16.69 -31.51 -14.85
C PHE A 105 -16.55 -31.71 -13.34
N ARG A 106 -16.94 -32.87 -12.80
CA ARG A 106 -16.84 -33.16 -11.36
C ARG A 106 -15.39 -33.27 -10.90
N ALA A 107 -14.53 -33.87 -11.72
CA ALA A 107 -13.12 -34.06 -11.40
C ALA A 107 -12.35 -32.73 -11.52
N THR A 108 -12.69 -31.88 -12.49
CA THR A 108 -12.09 -30.54 -12.66
C THR A 108 -12.44 -29.56 -11.52
N LEU A 109 -13.62 -29.72 -10.90
CA LEU A 109 -14.07 -28.80 -9.85
C LEU A 109 -13.25 -28.92 -8.55
N ILE A 110 -12.74 -30.11 -8.25
CA ILE A 110 -11.97 -30.41 -7.03
C ILE A 110 -10.75 -29.48 -6.89
N PRO A 111 -9.80 -29.45 -7.85
CA PRO A 111 -8.64 -28.56 -7.77
C PRO A 111 -9.02 -27.08 -7.86
N THR A 112 -10.07 -26.75 -8.63
CA THR A 112 -10.54 -25.36 -8.82
C THR A 112 -11.01 -24.73 -7.51
N ILE A 113 -11.65 -25.50 -6.62
CA ILE A 113 -12.09 -25.04 -5.31
C ILE A 113 -10.97 -25.13 -4.27
N ALA A 114 -10.09 -26.14 -4.38
CA ALA A 114 -8.98 -26.31 -3.46
C ALA A 114 -8.04 -25.08 -3.43
N VAL A 115 -7.73 -24.50 -4.59
CA VAL A 115 -6.82 -23.34 -4.70
C VAL A 115 -7.32 -22.13 -3.88
N PRO A 116 -8.54 -21.58 -4.08
CA PRO A 116 -9.05 -20.48 -3.26
C PRO A 116 -9.09 -20.78 -1.77
N VAL A 117 -9.48 -22.01 -1.39
CA VAL A 117 -9.62 -22.40 0.02
C VAL A 117 -8.27 -22.37 0.73
N VAL A 118 -7.22 -22.92 0.12
CA VAL A 118 -5.89 -22.91 0.74
C VAL A 118 -5.32 -21.50 0.82
N LEU A 119 -5.51 -20.67 -0.21
CA LEU A 119 -5.05 -19.28 -0.17
C LEU A 119 -5.74 -18.47 0.93
N LEU A 120 -7.06 -18.63 1.10
CA LEU A 120 -7.80 -18.03 2.22
C LEU A 120 -7.29 -18.55 3.57
N GLY A 121 -7.00 -19.86 3.66
CA GLY A 121 -6.38 -20.47 4.83
C GLY A 121 -5.01 -19.87 5.16
N THR A 122 -4.15 -19.68 4.15
CA THR A 122 -2.84 -19.04 4.31
C THR A 122 -2.99 -17.61 4.83
N PHE A 123 -3.90 -16.82 4.28
CA PHE A 123 -4.17 -15.47 4.80
C PHE A 123 -4.67 -15.50 6.26
N GLY A 124 -5.49 -16.49 6.63
CA GLY A 124 -5.93 -16.69 8.01
C GLY A 124 -4.75 -16.97 8.95
N VAL A 125 -3.83 -17.87 8.56
CA VAL A 125 -2.63 -18.18 9.35
C VAL A 125 -1.68 -16.99 9.43
N LEU A 126 -1.45 -16.28 8.32
CA LEU A 126 -0.64 -15.07 8.31
C LEU A 126 -1.22 -14.00 9.24
N ALA A 127 -2.54 -13.79 9.21
CA ALA A 127 -3.22 -12.86 10.10
C ALA A 127 -3.10 -13.26 11.58
N MET A 128 -3.24 -14.55 11.90
CA MET A 128 -3.06 -15.05 13.28
C MET A 128 -1.63 -14.87 13.80
N LEU A 129 -0.64 -14.97 12.92
CA LEU A 129 0.77 -14.77 13.25
C LEU A 129 1.21 -13.29 13.19
N GLY A 130 0.31 -12.37 12.85
CA GLY A 130 0.59 -10.93 12.77
C GLY A 130 1.45 -10.53 11.56
N PHE A 131 1.51 -11.36 10.51
CA PHE A 131 2.17 -10.98 9.26
C PHE A 131 1.32 -9.97 8.50
N SER A 132 1.98 -9.01 7.84
CA SER A 132 1.33 -8.04 6.96
C SER A 132 1.28 -8.55 5.52
N VAL A 133 0.22 -8.17 4.80
CA VAL A 133 0.17 -8.35 3.35
C VAL A 133 1.06 -7.31 2.70
N ASN A 134 2.15 -7.77 2.07
CA ASN A 134 3.12 -6.96 1.37
C ASN A 134 3.64 -7.69 0.13
N MET A 135 4.52 -7.05 -0.64
CA MET A 135 5.04 -7.61 -1.89
C MET A 135 5.70 -8.99 -1.73
N LEU A 136 6.46 -9.23 -0.65
CA LEU A 136 7.13 -10.51 -0.44
C LEU A 136 6.11 -11.63 -0.17
N THR A 137 5.12 -11.35 0.68
CA THR A 137 4.04 -12.32 0.94
C THR A 137 3.25 -12.63 -0.32
N MET A 138 2.97 -11.63 -1.15
CA MET A 138 2.23 -11.82 -2.40
C MET A 138 3.04 -12.60 -3.45
N PHE A 139 4.36 -12.39 -3.51
CA PHE A 139 5.23 -13.18 -4.37
C PHE A 139 5.28 -14.65 -3.94
N ALA A 140 5.39 -14.90 -2.63
CA ALA A 140 5.31 -16.25 -2.08
C ALA A 140 3.98 -16.94 -2.42
N MET A 141 2.86 -16.20 -2.41
CA MET A 141 1.55 -16.72 -2.80
C MET A 141 1.51 -17.15 -4.27
N VAL A 142 2.06 -16.35 -5.18
CA VAL A 142 2.12 -16.71 -6.61
C VAL A 142 2.94 -17.98 -6.83
N LEU A 143 4.09 -18.12 -6.15
CA LEU A 143 4.91 -19.33 -6.23
C LEU A 143 4.19 -20.55 -5.62
N ALA A 144 3.49 -20.37 -4.50
CA ALA A 144 2.76 -21.44 -3.82
C ALA A 144 1.63 -22.01 -4.68
N ILE A 145 0.97 -21.20 -5.51
CA ILE A 145 -0.08 -21.69 -6.43
C ILE A 145 0.47 -22.77 -7.37
N GLY A 146 1.68 -22.59 -7.92
CA GLY A 146 2.28 -23.57 -8.82
C GLY A 146 2.48 -24.94 -8.16
N LEU A 147 2.93 -24.96 -6.91
CA LEU A 147 3.08 -26.19 -6.12
C LEU A 147 1.73 -26.79 -5.72
N LEU A 148 0.76 -25.95 -5.37
CA LEU A 148 -0.53 -26.39 -4.87
C LEU A 148 -1.38 -27.04 -5.96
N VAL A 149 -1.30 -26.51 -7.17
CA VAL A 149 -1.99 -27.09 -8.33
C VAL A 149 -1.45 -28.49 -8.63
N ASP A 150 -0.13 -28.69 -8.58
CA ASP A 150 0.48 -30.01 -8.84
C ASP A 150 -0.04 -31.08 -7.87
N ASP A 151 -0.07 -30.77 -6.57
CA ASP A 151 -0.62 -31.68 -5.54
C ASP A 151 -2.10 -32.01 -5.80
N ALA A 152 -2.90 -30.99 -6.17
CA ALA A 152 -4.32 -31.17 -6.46
C ALA A 152 -4.59 -31.97 -7.75
N ILE A 153 -3.64 -32.01 -8.68
CA ILE A 153 -3.71 -32.82 -9.91
C ILE A 153 -3.42 -34.29 -9.60
N VAL A 154 -2.36 -34.56 -8.84
CA VAL A 154 -1.89 -35.94 -8.60
C VAL A 154 -2.86 -36.78 -7.77
N VAL A 155 -3.65 -36.14 -6.88
CA VAL A 155 -4.59 -36.82 -5.98
C VAL A 155 -5.89 -37.27 -6.66
N VAL A 156 -6.26 -36.67 -7.81
CA VAL A 156 -7.54 -36.90 -8.51
C VAL A 156 -7.39 -37.90 -9.65
#